data_AF-A0A832UF55-F1
#
_entry.id   AF-A0A832UF55-F1
#
_cell.length_a   1.000
_cell.length_b   1.000
_cell.length_c   1.000
_cell.angle_alpha   90.00
_cell.angle_beta   90.00
_cell.angle_gamma   90.00
#
_symmetry.space_group_name_H-M   'P 1'
#
loop_
_entity.id
_entity.type
_entity.pdbx_description
1 polymer ?
#
loop_
_entity_poly.entity_id
_entity_poly.type
_entity_poly.pdbx_seq_one_letter_code
_entity_poly.pdbx_strand_id
1 'polypeptide(L)'
;MIEKDFVKEGLRRTRIDEYLETKLERAGYGGMDIQVTPVGTMVIVYAEKPGMVIGRGGKTVRSITKTLQNNFDLENPQVEVKEVKVPELNPRIMAHKCVSMLQRGMQFRRVAYANIRRIMNAGAQGVEITISGKIRGSRSACAKFHDGYIKKCGEPSIKHVKEGFATVTLKPGVLGIYVRIMPPEVILPDYVEISEPEAVDVLAEEPSVSEEVIETEIQEEITGEDILEELSEEAEVEEITEEAEIEEITEEAEAEAVTETEDAQTDSL
;
A
#
# COMPACT_ATOMS: atom_id res chain seq x y z
N MET A 1 17.45 17.91 37.10
CA MET A 1 16.12 18.56 37.02
C MET A 1 15.52 18.34 35.64
N ILE A 2 16.30 18.55 34.57
CA ILE A 2 15.95 18.29 33.16
C ILE A 2 15.24 16.95 32.94
N GLU A 3 15.77 15.84 33.48
CA GLU A 3 15.15 14.51 33.31
C GLU A 3 13.74 14.42 33.90
N LYS A 4 13.50 15.05 35.05
CA LYS A 4 12.17 15.03 35.70
C LYS A 4 11.17 15.86 34.91
N ASP A 5 11.61 16.98 34.36
CA ASP A 5 10.76 17.86 33.54
C ASP A 5 10.40 17.18 32.22
N PHE A 6 11.37 16.51 31.57
CA PHE A 6 11.16 15.71 30.37
C PHE A 6 10.14 14.58 30.59
N VAL A 7 10.30 13.83 31.69
CA VAL A 7 9.35 12.75 32.03
C VAL A 7 7.96 13.31 32.32
N LYS A 8 7.87 14.45 33.03
CA LYS A 8 6.58 15.09 33.33
C LYS A 8 5.87 15.57 32.07
N GLU A 9 6.61 16.13 31.12
CA GLU A 9 6.08 16.56 29.83
C GLU A 9 5.63 15.38 28.98
N GLY A 10 6.44 14.32 28.89
CA GLY A 10 6.07 13.08 28.20
C GLY A 10 4.80 12.45 28.77
N LEU A 11 4.68 12.38 30.10
CA LEU A 11 3.49 11.87 30.78
C LEU A 11 2.26 12.72 30.47
N ARG A 12 2.42 14.06 30.46
CA ARG A 12 1.35 14.97 30.06
C ARG A 12 0.90 14.72 28.61
N ARG A 13 1.85 14.60 27.67
CA ARG A 13 1.56 14.32 26.25
C ARG A 13 0.77 13.02 26.08
N THR A 14 1.20 11.93 26.71
CA THR A 14 0.52 10.63 26.62
C THR A 14 -0.91 10.68 27.16
N ARG A 15 -1.12 11.33 28.32
CA ARG A 15 -2.50 11.45 28.87
C ARG A 15 -3.43 12.27 27.97
N ILE A 16 -2.91 13.29 27.29
CA ILE A 16 -3.70 14.06 26.33
C ILE A 16 -4.02 13.20 25.10
N ASP A 17 -3.06 12.41 24.60
CA ASP A 17 -3.28 11.47 23.48
C ASP A 17 -4.41 10.48 23.79
N GLU A 18 -4.36 9.81 24.95
CA GLU A 18 -5.40 8.87 25.41
C GLU A 18 -6.79 9.52 25.55
N TYR A 19 -6.82 10.74 26.08
CA TYR A 19 -8.06 11.51 26.23
C TYR A 19 -8.68 11.86 24.88
N LEU A 20 -7.87 12.35 23.93
CA LEU A 20 -8.33 12.72 22.59
C LEU A 20 -8.77 11.50 21.80
N GLU A 21 -8.04 10.39 21.88
CA GLU A 21 -8.40 9.13 21.22
C GLU A 21 -9.78 8.64 21.67
N THR A 22 -10.04 8.63 22.98
CA THR A 22 -11.35 8.24 23.53
C THR A 22 -12.47 9.20 23.12
N LYS A 23 -12.19 10.51 23.07
CA LYS A 23 -13.21 11.52 22.77
C LYS A 23 -13.53 11.62 21.28
N LEU A 24 -12.54 11.41 20.42
CA LEU A 24 -12.59 11.63 18.97
C LEU A 24 -12.69 10.34 18.15
N GLU A 25 -13.04 9.21 18.76
CA GLU A 25 -13.26 7.92 18.08
C GLU A 25 -14.14 8.07 16.83
N ARG A 26 -15.23 8.85 16.92
CA ARG A 26 -16.17 9.07 15.81
C ARG A 26 -15.62 9.94 14.68
N ALA A 27 -14.63 10.78 14.96
CA ALA A 27 -14.03 11.69 13.99
C ALA A 27 -12.88 11.03 13.21
N GLY A 28 -12.40 9.86 13.66
CA GLY A 28 -11.23 9.18 13.09
C GLY A 28 -9.94 9.87 13.53
N TYR A 29 -9.56 9.67 14.80
CA TYR A 29 -8.35 10.23 15.37
C TYR A 29 -7.08 9.59 14.77
N GLY A 30 -6.18 10.40 14.22
CA GLY A 30 -4.94 9.96 13.60
C GLY A 30 -3.69 10.17 14.45
N GLY A 31 -3.78 11.03 15.47
CA GLY A 31 -2.67 11.41 16.35
C GLY A 31 -2.70 12.89 16.71
N MET A 32 -1.74 13.31 17.52
CA MET A 32 -1.61 14.68 17.99
C MET A 32 -0.14 15.09 18.11
N ASP A 33 0.11 16.35 17.79
CA ASP A 33 1.33 17.06 18.13
C ASP A 33 1.06 18.21 19.08
N ILE A 34 1.98 18.43 20.02
CA ILE A 34 1.96 19.54 20.97
C ILE A 34 3.12 20.45 20.62
N GLN A 35 2.83 21.73 20.39
CA GLN A 35 3.80 22.78 20.18
C GLN A 35 3.67 23.81 21.30
N VAL A 36 4.71 23.95 22.10
CA VAL A 36 4.74 24.95 23.18
C VAL A 36 5.24 26.27 22.60
N THR A 37 4.40 27.30 22.67
CA THR A 37 4.77 28.68 22.29
C THR A 37 4.84 29.55 23.55
N PRO A 38 5.56 30.68 23.53
CA PRO A 38 5.61 31.60 24.68
C PRO A 38 4.24 32.16 25.10
N VAL A 39 3.26 32.18 24.19
CA VAL A 39 1.91 32.71 24.42
C VAL A 39 0.97 31.63 25.00
N GLY A 40 1.26 30.36 24.72
CA GLY A 40 0.45 29.23 25.16
C GLY A 40 0.81 27.92 24.45
N THR A 41 0.05 26.87 24.73
CA THR A 41 0.29 25.55 24.12
C THR A 41 -0.66 25.32 22.94
N MET A 42 -0.09 25.08 21.75
CA MET A 42 -0.84 24.72 20.56
C MET A 42 -0.89 23.21 20.40
N VAL A 43 -2.10 22.65 20.38
CA VAL A 43 -2.39 21.23 20.22
C VAL A 43 -2.93 21.00 18.82
N ILE A 44 -2.12 20.38 17.98
CA ILE A 44 -2.47 20.04 16.60
C ILE A 44 -3.04 18.62 16.60
N VAL A 45 -4.31 18.49 16.26
CA VAL A 45 -5.01 17.20 16.19
C VAL A 45 -5.17 16.80 14.73
N TYR A 46 -4.70 15.61 14.39
CA TYR A 46 -4.90 15.03 13.06
C TYR A 46 -6.15 14.16 13.06
N ALA A 47 -7.07 14.42 12.14
CA ALA A 47 -8.31 13.66 12.01
C ALA A 47 -8.68 13.39 10.54
N GLU A 48 -9.43 12.30 10.31
CA GLU A 48 -10.05 12.01 9.00
C GLU A 48 -11.18 13.01 8.71
N LYS A 49 -11.98 13.36 9.71
CA LYS A 49 -13.14 14.25 9.55
C LYS A 49 -13.02 15.48 10.45
N PRO A 50 -12.36 16.57 10.01
CA PRO A 50 -12.15 17.76 10.84
C PRO A 50 -13.46 18.39 11.31
N GLY A 51 -14.50 18.37 10.48
CA GLY A 51 -15.83 18.89 10.84
C GLY A 51 -16.46 18.21 12.08
N MET A 52 -16.18 16.92 12.28
CA MET A 52 -16.66 16.19 13.47
C MET A 52 -15.90 16.59 14.75
N VAL A 53 -14.62 16.96 14.62
CA VAL A 53 -13.80 17.45 15.73
C VAL A 53 -14.28 18.84 16.17
N ILE A 54 -14.55 19.74 15.22
CA ILE A 54 -15.09 21.09 15.47
C ILE A 54 -16.48 20.98 16.14
N GLY A 55 -17.33 20.12 15.58
CA GLY A 55 -18.72 19.94 16.03
C GLY A 55 -19.64 21.09 15.62
N ARG A 56 -20.92 21.00 15.99
CA ARG A 56 -21.91 22.04 15.67
C ARG A 56 -21.54 23.37 16.35
N GLY A 57 -21.25 24.40 15.56
CA GLY A 57 -20.90 25.74 16.04
C GLY A 57 -19.63 25.79 16.89
N GLY A 58 -18.71 24.84 16.72
CA GLY A 58 -17.46 24.79 17.50
C GLY A 58 -17.63 24.31 18.95
N LYS A 59 -18.80 23.76 19.31
CA LYS A 59 -19.09 23.31 20.69
C LYS A 59 -18.12 22.23 21.16
N THR A 60 -17.74 21.30 20.28
CA THR A 60 -16.85 20.18 20.65
C THR A 60 -15.44 20.68 20.89
N VAL A 61 -14.86 21.49 19.98
CA VAL A 61 -13.54 22.08 20.19
C VAL A 61 -13.49 22.92 21.46
N ARG A 62 -14.50 23.79 21.72
CA ARG A 62 -14.56 24.57 22.96
C ARG A 62 -14.60 23.69 24.21
N SER A 63 -15.32 22.55 24.16
CA SER A 63 -15.35 21.60 25.27
C SER A 63 -13.99 20.95 25.50
N ILE A 64 -13.28 20.59 24.42
CA ILE A 64 -11.93 20.01 24.48
C ILE A 64 -10.96 21.05 25.06
N THR A 65 -10.96 22.29 24.56
CA THR A 65 -10.11 23.37 25.08
C THR A 65 -10.32 23.59 26.57
N LYS A 66 -11.58 23.60 27.04
CA LYS A 66 -11.90 23.75 28.47
C LYS A 66 -11.42 22.55 29.29
N THR A 67 -11.57 21.34 28.78
CA THR A 67 -11.06 20.14 29.44
C THR A 67 -9.54 20.11 29.48
N LEU A 68 -8.87 20.54 28.41
CA LEU A 68 -7.41 20.67 28.33
C LEU A 68 -6.88 21.67 29.36
N GLN A 69 -7.55 22.81 29.52
CA GLN A 69 -7.19 23.81 30.52
C GLN A 69 -7.40 23.28 31.95
N ASN A 70 -8.53 22.63 32.24
CA ASN A 70 -8.90 22.25 33.61
C ASN A 70 -8.23 20.97 34.13
N ASN A 71 -8.02 19.97 33.27
CA ASN A 71 -7.51 18.65 33.70
C ASN A 71 -5.99 18.50 33.52
N PHE A 72 -5.40 19.25 32.59
CA PHE A 72 -3.99 19.11 32.23
C PHE A 72 -3.16 20.36 32.53
N ASP A 73 -3.80 21.39 33.12
CA ASP A 73 -3.21 22.67 33.51
C ASP A 73 -2.35 23.28 32.39
N LEU A 74 -2.88 23.25 31.16
CA LEU A 74 -2.24 23.88 30.02
C LEU A 74 -2.44 25.39 30.08
N GLU A 75 -1.34 26.13 29.92
CA GLU A 75 -1.39 27.57 29.77
C GLU A 75 -1.95 27.93 28.39
N ASN A 76 -3.13 28.56 28.39
CA ASN A 76 -3.84 29.04 27.19
C ASN A 76 -3.85 28.03 26.01
N PRO A 77 -4.49 26.86 26.15
CA PRO A 77 -4.46 25.84 25.11
C PRO A 77 -5.21 26.31 23.86
N GLN A 78 -4.56 26.23 22.70
CA GLN A 78 -5.19 26.43 21.40
C GLN A 78 -5.25 25.09 20.67
N VAL A 79 -6.45 24.70 20.21
CA VAL A 79 -6.65 23.42 19.52
C VAL A 79 -6.80 23.71 18.02
N GLU A 80 -5.82 23.26 17.24
CA GLU A 80 -5.84 23.30 15.78
C GLU A 80 -6.18 21.91 15.25
N VAL A 81 -7.05 21.83 14.24
CA VAL A 81 -7.43 20.55 13.63
C VAL A 81 -6.85 20.51 12.22
N LYS A 82 -6.03 19.51 11.93
CA LYS A 82 -5.47 19.23 10.61
C LYS A 82 -6.05 17.94 10.05
N GLU A 83 -6.24 17.91 8.74
CA GLU A 83 -6.69 16.72 8.04
C GLU A 83 -5.51 15.78 7.76
N VAL A 84 -5.74 14.47 7.89
CA VAL A 84 -4.76 13.46 7.49
C VAL A 84 -4.80 13.30 5.97
N LYS A 85 -3.66 13.50 5.29
CA LYS A 85 -3.56 13.41 3.82
C LYS A 85 -4.16 12.13 3.23
N VAL A 86 -3.76 10.98 3.79
CA VAL A 86 -4.27 9.65 3.39
C VAL A 86 -4.66 8.90 4.67
N PRO A 87 -5.95 8.90 5.06
CA PRO A 87 -6.38 8.28 6.31
C PRO A 87 -6.18 6.76 6.30
N GLU A 88 -6.25 6.12 5.12
CA GLU A 88 -6.06 4.68 4.92
C GLU A 88 -4.68 4.17 5.34
N LEU A 89 -3.64 5.00 5.20
CA LEU A 89 -2.28 4.65 5.61
C LEU A 89 -2.04 4.84 7.13
N ASN A 90 -3.01 5.38 7.86
CA ASN A 90 -2.93 5.53 9.31
C ASN A 90 -3.59 4.33 10.02
N PRO A 91 -2.82 3.50 10.76
CA PRO A 91 -3.34 2.29 11.36
C PRO A 91 -4.32 2.53 12.51
N ARG A 92 -4.21 3.65 13.26
CA ARG A 92 -5.16 3.99 14.35
C ARG A 92 -6.56 4.26 13.77
N ILE A 93 -6.62 5.06 12.71
CA ILE A 93 -7.89 5.35 12.00
C ILE A 93 -8.48 4.05 11.43
N MET A 94 -7.66 3.21 10.79
CA MET A 94 -8.13 1.92 10.25
C MET A 94 -8.63 0.96 11.32
N ALA A 95 -7.97 0.92 12.49
CA ALA A 95 -8.43 0.14 13.63
C ALA A 95 -9.83 0.59 14.09
N HIS A 96 -10.06 1.90 14.26
CA HIS A 96 -11.39 2.44 14.60
C HIS A 96 -12.44 2.24 13.50
N LYS A 97 -12.05 2.24 12.22
CA LYS A 97 -12.95 1.84 11.12
C LYS A 97 -13.37 0.37 11.28
N CYS A 98 -12.45 -0.53 11.63
CA CYS A 98 -12.78 -1.93 11.92
C CYS A 98 -13.71 -2.07 13.13
N VAL A 99 -13.47 -1.29 14.21
CA VAL A 99 -14.36 -1.24 15.39
C VAL A 99 -15.78 -0.85 14.97
N SER A 100 -15.92 0.26 14.24
CA SER A 100 -17.21 0.78 13.78
C SER A 100 -17.97 -0.24 12.92
N MET A 101 -17.25 -1.00 12.11
CA MET A 101 -17.82 -2.05 11.26
C MET A 101 -18.29 -3.28 12.06
N LEU A 102 -17.52 -3.70 13.07
CA LEU A 102 -17.90 -4.81 13.95
C LEU A 102 -19.06 -4.43 14.88
N GLN A 103 -19.09 -3.20 15.41
CA GLN A 103 -20.21 -2.70 16.22
C GLN A 103 -21.53 -2.66 15.44
N ARG A 104 -21.47 -2.43 14.12
CA ARG A 104 -22.64 -2.53 13.22
C ARG A 104 -23.11 -3.97 12.97
N GLY A 105 -22.39 -4.97 13.47
CA GLY A 105 -22.76 -6.38 13.32
C GLY A 105 -22.29 -7.02 12.02
N MET A 106 -21.33 -6.44 11.31
CA MET A 106 -20.73 -7.11 10.15
C MET A 106 -19.84 -8.28 10.57
N GLN A 107 -19.85 -9.35 9.78
CA GLN A 107 -19.02 -10.53 10.02
C GLN A 107 -17.53 -10.18 10.00
N PHE A 108 -16.77 -10.64 10.99
CA PHE A 108 -15.35 -10.27 11.18
C PHE A 108 -14.46 -10.55 9.95
N ARG A 109 -14.70 -11.63 9.20
CA ARG A 109 -13.98 -11.92 7.94
C ARG A 109 -14.23 -10.84 6.89
N ARG A 110 -15.48 -10.42 6.72
CA ARG A 110 -15.86 -9.37 5.76
C ARG A 110 -15.23 -8.03 6.16
N VAL A 111 -15.23 -7.71 7.45
CA VAL A 111 -14.60 -6.50 7.97
C VAL A 111 -13.09 -6.52 7.70
N ALA A 112 -12.40 -7.62 7.98
CA ALA A 112 -10.96 -7.73 7.74
C ALA A 112 -10.61 -7.55 6.25
N TYR A 113 -11.21 -8.35 5.35
CA TYR A 113 -10.91 -8.25 3.92
C TYR A 113 -11.32 -6.92 3.30
N ALA A 114 -12.42 -6.31 3.74
CA ALA A 114 -12.83 -4.99 3.25
C ALA A 114 -11.82 -3.89 3.63
N ASN A 115 -11.24 -3.96 4.83
CA ASN A 115 -10.24 -2.98 5.26
C ASN A 115 -8.87 -3.25 4.64
N ILE A 116 -8.45 -4.52 4.49
CA ILE A 116 -7.22 -4.88 3.77
C ILE A 116 -7.25 -4.31 2.35
N ARG A 117 -8.31 -4.58 1.59
CA ARG A 117 -8.44 -4.03 0.22
C ARG A 117 -8.38 -2.50 0.20
N ARG A 118 -9.03 -1.83 1.16
CA ARG A 118 -8.99 -0.37 1.24
C ARG A 118 -7.56 0.15 1.47
N ILE A 119 -6.79 -0.50 2.33
CA ILE A 119 -5.43 -0.06 2.66
C ILE A 119 -4.46 -0.38 1.50
N MET A 120 -4.58 -1.56 0.88
CA MET A 120 -3.78 -1.91 -0.32
C MET A 120 -4.09 -0.95 -1.49
N ASN A 121 -5.36 -0.61 -1.72
CA ASN A 121 -5.76 0.36 -2.75
C ASN A 121 -5.19 1.77 -2.50
N ALA A 122 -4.90 2.12 -1.25
CA ALA A 122 -4.26 3.39 -0.90
C ALA A 122 -2.75 3.37 -1.14
N GLY A 123 -2.20 2.27 -1.68
CA GLY A 123 -0.79 2.12 -2.01
C GLY A 123 0.06 1.61 -0.84
N ALA A 124 -0.50 0.93 0.16
CA ALA A 124 0.34 0.28 1.16
C ALA A 124 1.16 -0.86 0.52
N GLN A 125 2.42 -1.01 0.93
CA GLN A 125 3.27 -2.13 0.49
C GLN A 125 2.77 -3.46 1.09
N GLY A 126 2.19 -3.42 2.29
CA GLY A 126 1.55 -4.56 2.92
C GLY A 126 0.83 -4.22 4.21
N VAL A 127 -0.05 -5.12 4.63
CA VAL A 127 -0.99 -4.94 5.74
C VAL A 127 -1.17 -6.24 6.50
N GLU A 128 -1.19 -6.16 7.83
CA GLU A 128 -1.59 -7.26 8.70
C GLU A 128 -2.69 -6.77 9.66
N ILE A 129 -3.87 -7.41 9.63
CA ILE A 129 -4.96 -7.19 10.57
C ILE A 129 -5.16 -8.45 11.41
N THR A 130 -4.95 -8.33 12.71
CA THR A 130 -5.21 -9.39 13.68
C THR A 130 -6.44 -9.05 14.51
N ILE A 131 -7.43 -9.94 14.51
CA ILE A 131 -8.62 -9.84 15.38
C ILE A 131 -8.54 -10.95 16.41
N SER A 132 -8.53 -10.59 17.68
CA SER A 132 -8.43 -11.51 18.81
C SER A 132 -9.62 -11.34 19.77
N GLY A 133 -10.22 -12.45 20.20
CA GLY A 133 -11.31 -12.42 21.19
C GLY A 133 -12.30 -13.56 21.02
N LYS A 134 -13.54 -13.36 21.49
CA LYS A 134 -14.64 -14.33 21.33
C LYS A 134 -15.32 -14.17 19.97
N ILE A 135 -14.76 -14.79 18.94
CA ILE A 135 -15.16 -14.56 17.54
C ILE A 135 -16.31 -15.47 17.09
N ARG A 136 -16.25 -16.77 17.40
CA ARG A 136 -17.22 -17.79 16.92
C ARG A 136 -17.95 -18.56 18.01
N GLY A 137 -17.63 -18.31 19.28
CA GLY A 137 -18.21 -19.04 20.41
C GLY A 137 -17.61 -18.58 21.73
N SER A 138 -17.78 -19.41 22.77
CA SER A 138 -17.35 -19.08 24.13
C SER A 138 -15.82 -19.06 24.30
N ARG A 139 -15.09 -19.84 23.50
CA ARG A 139 -13.62 -19.90 23.52
C ARG A 139 -13.02 -18.74 22.73
N SER A 140 -11.96 -18.14 23.27
CA SER A 140 -11.19 -17.11 22.56
C SER A 140 -10.43 -17.72 21.38
N ALA A 141 -10.41 -16.98 20.27
CA ALA A 141 -9.67 -17.33 19.06
C ALA A 141 -8.96 -16.08 18.53
N CYS A 142 -7.90 -16.30 17.77
CA CYS A 142 -7.16 -15.25 17.07
C CYS A 142 -7.22 -15.55 15.57
N ALA A 143 -7.64 -14.56 14.78
CA ALA A 143 -7.66 -14.64 13.32
C ALA A 143 -6.75 -13.55 12.76
N LYS A 144 -5.74 -13.96 12.00
CA LYS A 144 -4.80 -13.07 11.31
C LYS A 144 -5.14 -13.03 9.83
N PHE A 145 -5.18 -11.83 9.27
CA PHE A 145 -5.38 -11.58 7.85
C PHE A 145 -4.21 -10.71 7.38
N HIS A 146 -3.57 -11.10 6.29
CA HIS A 146 -2.40 -10.39 5.77
C HIS A 146 -2.50 -10.30 4.25
N ASP A 147 -1.91 -9.25 3.70
CA ASP A 147 -1.79 -9.03 2.26
C ASP A 147 -0.56 -8.14 2.00
N GLY A 148 0.09 -8.33 0.86
CA GLY A 148 1.34 -7.65 0.50
C GLY A 148 2.54 -8.01 1.39
N TYR A 149 3.49 -7.08 1.49
CA TYR A 149 4.77 -7.27 2.14
C TYR A 149 4.86 -6.54 3.49
N ILE A 150 5.18 -7.29 4.55
CA ILE A 150 5.37 -6.71 5.89
C ILE A 150 6.61 -7.27 6.57
N LYS A 151 7.50 -6.40 7.03
CA LYS A 151 8.64 -6.78 7.86
C LYS A 151 8.18 -7.04 9.30
N LYS A 152 8.66 -8.12 9.91
CA LYS A 152 8.31 -8.53 11.28
C LYS A 152 9.44 -8.36 12.28
N CYS A 153 10.69 -8.24 11.81
CA CYS A 153 11.89 -8.23 12.64
C CYS A 153 12.84 -7.09 12.26
N GLY A 154 13.73 -6.77 13.19
CA GLY A 154 14.80 -5.78 13.01
C GLY A 154 14.36 -4.32 13.15
N GLU A 155 15.34 -3.43 13.06
CA GLU A 155 15.17 -1.97 13.03
C GLU A 155 14.16 -1.51 11.95
N PRO A 156 14.12 -2.09 10.73
CA PRO A 156 13.17 -1.67 9.71
C PRO A 156 11.71 -1.84 10.15
N SER A 157 11.41 -2.87 10.95
CA SER A 157 10.05 -3.07 11.47
C SER A 157 9.66 -1.96 12.44
N ILE A 158 10.56 -1.55 13.33
CA ILE A 158 10.25 -0.53 14.35
C ILE A 158 10.11 0.86 13.71
N LYS A 159 10.94 1.16 12.72
CA LYS A 159 10.99 2.47 12.08
C LYS A 159 9.88 2.69 11.05
N HIS A 160 9.57 1.66 10.25
CA HIS A 160 8.71 1.82 9.08
C HIS A 160 7.30 1.26 9.26
N VAL A 161 7.12 0.18 10.02
CA VAL A 161 5.81 -0.41 10.21
C VAL A 161 5.02 0.45 11.18
N LYS A 162 3.91 1.01 10.72
CA LYS A 162 2.98 1.76 11.57
C LYS A 162 2.00 0.79 12.19
N GLU A 163 1.80 0.90 13.50
CA GLU A 163 0.93 0.00 14.26
C GLU A 163 -0.23 0.77 14.91
N GLY A 164 -1.37 0.10 15.05
CA GLY A 164 -2.58 0.64 15.66
C GLY A 164 -3.35 -0.45 16.36
N PHE A 165 -3.89 -0.12 17.53
CA PHE A 165 -4.68 -1.03 18.35
C PHE A 165 -6.00 -0.37 18.71
N ALA A 166 -7.09 -1.14 18.67
CA ALA A 166 -8.38 -0.69 19.15
C ALA A 166 -9.15 -1.83 19.79
N THR A 167 -10.03 -1.49 20.73
CA THR A 167 -10.91 -2.45 21.39
C THR A 167 -12.35 -2.27 20.93
N VAL A 168 -13.07 -3.38 20.80
CA VAL A 168 -14.49 -3.40 20.43
C VAL A 168 -15.28 -4.01 21.56
N THR A 169 -16.28 -3.30 22.04
CA THR A 169 -17.28 -3.82 22.98
C THR A 169 -18.46 -4.38 22.20
N LEU A 170 -18.65 -5.71 22.25
CA LEU A 170 -19.82 -6.40 21.70
C LEU A 170 -20.61 -7.07 22.83
N LYS A 171 -21.85 -7.49 22.54
CA LYS A 171 -22.69 -8.24 23.50
C LYS A 171 -21.98 -9.46 24.16
N PRO A 172 -21.25 -10.33 23.42
CA PRO A 172 -20.56 -11.47 24.03
C PRO A 172 -19.28 -11.11 24.81
N GLY A 173 -18.77 -9.88 24.68
CA GLY A 173 -17.55 -9.42 25.34
C GLY A 173 -16.71 -8.48 24.48
N VAL A 174 -15.43 -8.38 24.82
CA VAL A 174 -14.47 -7.48 24.16
C VAL A 174 -13.66 -8.23 23.10
N LEU A 175 -13.46 -7.60 21.94
CA LEU A 175 -12.51 -8.05 20.92
C LEU A 175 -11.40 -7.01 20.79
N GLY A 176 -10.16 -7.47 20.62
CA GLY A 176 -9.01 -6.64 20.26
C GLY A 176 -8.78 -6.69 18.76
N ILE A 177 -8.53 -5.52 18.16
CA ILE A 177 -8.12 -5.37 16.77
C ILE A 177 -6.72 -4.75 16.77
N TYR A 178 -5.81 -5.40 16.06
CA TYR A 178 -4.46 -4.93 15.87
C TYR A 178 -4.19 -4.80 14.37
N VAL A 179 -3.72 -3.64 13.95
CA VAL A 179 -3.49 -3.28 12.54
C VAL A 179 -2.04 -2.85 12.39
N ARG A 180 -1.34 -3.46 11.44
CA ARG A 180 0.03 -3.10 11.07
C ARG A 180 0.04 -2.77 9.58
N ILE A 181 0.63 -1.64 9.22
CA ILE A 181 0.69 -1.13 7.84
C ILE A 181 2.14 -0.80 7.51
N MET A 182 2.61 -1.35 6.37
CA MET A 182 3.88 -1.00 5.74
C MET A 182 3.60 0.09 4.68
N PRO A 183 4.07 1.34 4.87
CA PRO A 183 3.81 2.42 3.92
C PRO A 183 4.62 2.24 2.61
N PRO A 184 4.18 2.85 1.49
CA PRO A 184 4.81 2.67 0.18
C PRO A 184 6.23 3.23 0.06
N GLU A 185 6.54 4.31 0.77
CA GLU A 185 7.79 5.09 0.59
C GLU A 185 9.05 4.39 1.17
N VAL A 186 8.93 3.15 1.63
CA VAL A 186 9.97 2.51 2.44
C VAL A 186 10.90 1.67 1.58
N ILE A 187 12.11 2.16 1.40
CA ILE A 187 13.22 1.38 0.86
C ILE A 187 13.88 0.62 2.00
N LEU A 188 14.07 -0.68 1.79
CA LEU A 188 14.72 -1.56 2.76
C LEU A 188 16.25 -1.47 2.61
N PRO A 189 17.00 -1.67 3.70
CA PRO A 189 18.46 -1.65 3.62
C PRO A 189 19.04 -2.75 2.73
N ASP A 190 18.28 -3.83 2.51
CA ASP A 190 18.67 -4.95 1.64
C ASP A 190 18.38 -4.68 0.15
N TYR A 191 17.59 -3.63 -0.16
CA TYR A 191 17.18 -3.32 -1.53
C TYR A 191 18.23 -2.41 -2.16
N VAL A 192 18.90 -2.92 -3.20
CA VAL A 192 19.90 -2.19 -3.98
C VAL A 192 19.35 -1.99 -5.39
N GLU A 193 19.23 -0.72 -5.80
CA GLU A 193 18.91 -0.36 -7.17
C GLU A 193 20.20 -0.42 -8.00
N ILE A 194 20.27 -1.39 -8.91
CA ILE A 194 21.38 -1.49 -9.86
C ILE A 194 20.97 -0.67 -11.08
N SER A 195 21.62 0.47 -11.29
CA SER A 195 21.48 1.24 -12.52
C SER A 195 22.07 0.43 -13.68
N GLU A 196 21.27 0.22 -14.73
CA GLU A 196 21.80 -0.35 -15.97
C GLU A 196 22.88 0.60 -16.52
N PRO A 197 24.01 0.07 -17.01
CA PRO A 197 25.01 0.92 -17.65
C PRO A 197 24.36 1.57 -18.86
N GLU A 198 24.44 2.90 -18.94
CA GLU A 198 24.11 3.59 -20.18
C GLU A 198 24.97 2.95 -21.29
N ALA A 199 24.31 2.37 -22.28
CA ALA A 199 24.97 1.93 -23.49
C ALA A 199 25.60 3.17 -24.10
N VAL A 200 26.90 3.37 -23.82
CA VAL A 200 27.71 4.24 -24.64
C VAL A 200 27.71 3.53 -25.99
N ASP A 201 26.88 4.02 -26.91
CA ASP A 201 26.98 3.68 -28.32
C ASP A 201 28.42 4.00 -28.72
N VAL A 202 29.28 2.97 -28.70
CA VAL A 202 30.58 2.99 -29.34
C VAL A 202 30.29 2.89 -30.84
N LEU A 203 29.71 3.95 -31.39
CA LEU A 203 29.69 4.20 -32.82
C LEU A 203 30.77 5.24 -33.10
N ALA A 204 31.69 4.82 -33.97
CA ALA A 204 32.79 5.57 -34.58
C ALA A 204 34.10 5.68 -33.77
N GLU A 205 34.89 4.61 -33.84
CA GLU A 205 36.24 4.68 -34.41
C GLU A 205 36.63 3.26 -34.84
N GLU A 206 36.08 2.80 -35.98
CA GLU A 206 36.85 1.86 -36.79
C GLU A 206 38.13 2.59 -37.19
N PRO A 207 39.33 2.04 -36.94
CA PRO A 207 40.53 2.64 -37.46
C PRO A 207 40.45 2.56 -38.99
N SER A 208 40.35 3.72 -39.63
CA SER A 208 40.57 3.89 -41.06
C SER A 208 42.01 3.45 -41.38
N VAL A 209 42.20 2.15 -41.60
CA VAL A 209 43.44 1.58 -42.13
C VAL A 209 43.12 1.11 -43.54
N SER A 210 43.29 2.06 -44.47
CA SER A 210 43.66 1.85 -45.87
C SER A 210 42.95 0.70 -46.61
N GLU A 211 41.86 1.05 -47.30
CA GLU A 211 41.27 0.26 -48.39
C GLU A 211 42.18 0.14 -49.64
N GLU A 212 43.37 0.76 -49.66
CA GLU A 212 44.23 0.80 -50.86
C GLU A 212 45.21 -0.38 -51.03
N VAL A 213 45.25 -1.39 -50.15
CA VAL A 213 46.27 -2.48 -50.25
C VAL A 213 45.68 -3.88 -50.43
N ILE A 214 44.37 -4.07 -50.39
CA ILE A 214 43.76 -5.42 -50.46
C ILE A 214 43.18 -5.72 -51.87
N GLU A 215 42.99 -4.71 -52.73
CA GLU A 215 42.43 -4.90 -54.07
C GLU A 215 43.36 -5.64 -55.07
N THR A 216 44.64 -5.83 -54.75
CA THR A 216 45.59 -6.51 -55.65
C THR A 216 45.77 -8.01 -55.39
N GLU A 217 45.18 -8.60 -54.33
CA GLU A 217 45.38 -10.03 -54.02
C GLU A 217 44.11 -10.91 -54.08
N ILE A 218 42.92 -10.34 -54.30
CA ILE A 218 41.65 -11.11 -54.33
C ILE A 218 41.05 -11.26 -55.75
N GLN A 219 41.72 -10.77 -56.80
CA GLN A 219 41.21 -10.87 -58.18
C GLN A 219 41.33 -12.26 -58.85
N GLU A 220 41.74 -13.33 -58.17
CA GLU A 220 41.81 -14.66 -58.83
C GLU A 220 40.91 -15.78 -58.29
N GLU A 221 40.26 -15.68 -57.14
CA GLU A 221 39.39 -16.78 -56.68
C GLU A 221 38.12 -16.29 -55.99
N ILE A 222 37.03 -16.30 -56.76
CA ILE A 222 35.66 -16.75 -56.44
C ILE A 222 34.66 -15.83 -57.16
N THR A 223 34.18 -16.35 -58.28
CA THR A 223 33.01 -15.92 -59.03
C THR A 223 31.78 -15.94 -58.15
N GLY A 224 31.06 -14.81 -58.09
CA GLY A 224 29.76 -14.71 -57.45
C GLY A 224 28.69 -15.43 -58.26
N GLU A 225 28.29 -16.60 -57.75
CA GLU A 225 27.01 -17.25 -58.10
C GLU A 225 26.40 -17.99 -56.89
N ASP A 226 27.17 -18.30 -55.84
CA ASP A 226 26.70 -19.16 -54.73
C ASP A 226 26.02 -18.46 -53.53
N ILE A 227 25.88 -17.12 -53.51
CA ILE A 227 25.29 -16.39 -52.35
C ILE A 227 23.82 -16.00 -52.57
N LEU A 228 23.29 -16.09 -53.81
CA LEU A 228 21.88 -15.77 -54.08
C LEU A 228 20.91 -16.94 -53.86
N GLU A 229 21.38 -18.19 -53.87
CA GLU A 229 20.54 -19.37 -53.68
C GLU A 229 20.22 -19.63 -52.20
N GLU A 230 21.19 -19.40 -51.29
CA GLU A 230 20.99 -19.59 -49.84
C GLU A 230 20.02 -18.56 -49.22
N LEU A 231 19.94 -17.34 -49.78
CA LEU A 231 19.02 -16.30 -49.31
C LEU A 231 17.56 -16.48 -49.79
N SER A 232 17.33 -17.27 -50.85
CA SER A 232 15.96 -17.57 -51.33
C SER A 232 15.32 -18.75 -50.59
N GLU A 233 16.12 -19.73 -50.14
CA GLU A 233 15.59 -20.90 -49.42
C GLU A 233 15.17 -20.57 -47.98
N GLU A 234 15.86 -19.63 -47.30
CA GLU A 234 15.47 -19.21 -45.95
C GLU A 234 14.17 -18.39 -45.93
N ALA A 235 13.89 -17.61 -46.99
CA ALA A 235 12.67 -16.81 -47.11
C ALA A 235 11.42 -17.66 -47.42
N GLU A 236 11.56 -18.76 -48.20
CA GLU A 236 10.44 -19.66 -48.47
C GLU A 236 10.05 -20.51 -47.25
N VAL A 237 10.99 -20.80 -46.34
CA VAL A 237 10.71 -21.58 -45.13
C VAL A 237 9.96 -20.75 -44.08
N GLU A 238 10.23 -19.45 -43.96
CA GLU A 238 9.49 -18.57 -43.03
C GLU A 238 8.03 -18.34 -43.47
N GLU A 239 7.76 -18.14 -44.77
CA GLU A 239 6.38 -17.97 -45.27
C GLU A 239 5.52 -19.25 -45.07
N ILE A 240 6.11 -20.45 -45.21
CA ILE A 240 5.39 -21.72 -44.99
C ILE A 240 5.08 -21.93 -43.50
N THR A 241 5.93 -21.46 -42.59
CA THR A 241 5.66 -21.57 -41.14
C THR A 241 4.57 -20.61 -40.66
N GLU A 242 4.50 -19.39 -41.24
CA GLU A 242 3.43 -18.45 -40.89
C GLU A 242 2.07 -18.87 -41.46
N GLU A 243 2.01 -19.45 -42.66
CA GLU A 243 0.75 -19.98 -43.21
C GLU A 243 0.22 -21.20 -42.41
N ALA A 244 1.11 -22.07 -41.92
CA ALA A 244 0.74 -23.22 -41.10
C ALA A 244 0.23 -22.82 -39.69
N GLU A 245 0.82 -21.79 -39.06
CA GLU A 245 0.33 -21.28 -37.77
C GLU A 245 -1.03 -20.57 -37.90
N ILE A 246 -1.31 -19.92 -39.03
CA ILE A 246 -2.61 -19.28 -39.28
C ILE A 246 -3.70 -20.33 -39.53
N GLU A 247 -3.41 -21.44 -40.21
CA GLU A 247 -4.38 -22.54 -40.40
C GLU A 247 -4.75 -23.22 -39.07
N GLU A 248 -3.78 -23.51 -38.19
CA GLU A 248 -4.07 -24.11 -36.86
C GLU A 248 -4.93 -23.18 -35.98
N ILE A 249 -4.72 -21.86 -36.02
CA ILE A 249 -5.53 -20.89 -35.27
C ILE A 249 -6.96 -20.79 -35.82
N THR A 250 -7.15 -20.98 -37.14
CA THR A 250 -8.49 -20.99 -37.75
C THR A 250 -9.27 -22.28 -37.48
N GLU A 251 -8.62 -23.44 -37.41
CA GLU A 251 -9.28 -24.70 -37.04
C GLU A 251 -9.69 -24.73 -35.56
N GLU A 252 -8.88 -24.18 -34.65
CA GLU A 252 -9.26 -24.07 -33.23
C GLU A 252 -10.44 -23.09 -33.02
N ALA A 253 -10.50 -22.00 -33.78
CA ALA A 253 -11.61 -21.03 -33.72
C ALA A 253 -12.93 -21.59 -34.30
N GLU A 254 -12.88 -22.42 -35.34
CA GLU A 254 -14.07 -23.10 -35.89
C GLU A 254 -14.55 -24.23 -34.96
N ALA A 255 -13.65 -24.92 -34.26
CA ALA A 255 -14.01 -25.94 -33.27
C ALA A 255 -14.73 -25.36 -32.04
N GLU A 256 -14.31 -24.19 -31.53
CA GLU A 256 -15.00 -23.51 -30.42
C GLU A 256 -16.39 -22.99 -30.85
N ALA A 257 -16.53 -22.47 -32.08
CA ALA A 257 -17.82 -21.96 -32.59
C ALA A 257 -18.89 -23.05 -32.77
N VAL A 258 -18.50 -24.28 -33.10
CA VAL A 258 -19.45 -25.40 -33.24
C VAL A 258 -19.97 -25.85 -31.86
N THR A 259 -19.12 -25.87 -30.83
CA THR A 259 -19.54 -26.27 -29.47
C THR A 259 -20.51 -25.28 -28.81
N GLU A 260 -20.40 -23.98 -29.08
CA GLU A 260 -21.36 -22.98 -28.56
C GLU A 260 -22.75 -23.06 -29.23
N THR A 261 -22.83 -23.62 -30.46
CA THR A 261 -24.12 -23.77 -31.17
C THR A 261 -24.89 -25.04 -30.80
N GLU A 262 -24.22 -26.10 -30.35
CA GLU A 262 -24.87 -27.33 -29.88
C GLU A 262 -25.44 -27.20 -28.45
N ASP A 263 -24.79 -26.43 -27.57
CA ASP A 263 -25.29 -26.15 -26.22
C ASP A 263 -26.50 -25.19 -26.22
N ALA A 264 -26.64 -24.33 -27.24
CA ALA A 264 -27.80 -23.44 -27.37
C ALA A 264 -29.09 -24.14 -27.87
N GLN A 265 -29.00 -25.33 -28.47
CA GLN A 265 -30.16 -26.07 -28.98
C GLN A 265 -30.74 -27.11 -28.02
N THR A 266 -30.03 -27.48 -26.94
CA THR A 266 -30.52 -28.47 -25.96
C THR A 266 -31.36 -27.88 -24.82
N ASP A 267 -31.39 -26.55 -24.66
CA ASP A 267 -32.17 -25.86 -23.61
C ASP A 267 -33.57 -25.36 -24.08
N SER A 268 -34.04 -25.80 -25.26
CA SER A 268 -35.33 -25.34 -25.85
C SER A 268 -36.34 -26.45 -26.20
N LEU A 269 -36.31 -27.58 -25.50
CA LEU A 269 -37.37 -28.62 -25.53
C LEU A 269 -37.83 -29.02 -24.12
#